data_AF-A0A943D9I4-F1
#
_entry.id   AF-A0A943D9I4-F1
#
_cell.length_a   1.000
_cell.length_b   1.000
_cell.length_c   1.000
_cell.angle_alpha   90.00
_cell.angle_beta   90.00
_cell.angle_gamma   90.00
#
_symmetry.space_group_name_H-M   'P 1'
#
loop_
_entity.id
_entity.type
_entity.pdbx_description
1 polymer ?
#
loop_
_entity_poly.entity_id
_entity_poly.type
_entity_poly.pdbx_seq_one_letter_code
_entity_poly.pdbx_strand_id
1 'polypeptide(L)'
;MLAVYFYDCERLKANDRMPKWVVFQGKDDFATLERDAAGNVKWRDAMLTNLTGYYSGSFLPACVFYKKTGCHTIARYIHVEANPTLVLKQLDRYQQDIRDRQAKIRRYKRDAVVRDKMRRVPQTPANLKRWADKHIMPHYLFYNYNNGRSKTQARCTYCEKFSVIERPKNNDVLRCPKCGQKVIAKAQGKRAAYHEDRETCQVIRQISPQELVVRIYKLYWSYAKGKDTIRKSAYEVMRIFVRSDNGKDATMEPYYYDSGYDSVTHWRYGYRPGALFGMACFSSEETGTVYLPGLEKALQGTPWEYCALRQFYEQTGIPMQVSYYLKMYLQHPLLVERLTKVGYKNIVSDVVYRNGFSDALDETQTKTHRILRVQKEDVSFLREKNADMAMLKKYQSYVAINLRGRKELFQWKIDNKVAEISTDVFRYMTAEKFMHYMEAQLPIYCDTRPANRYREPTMKTLVTMYVDYLHMCRRQAYDMKDKSVLFPKNCAAAHDREAERIQKINDAQKKKAFCMAYAGFARKAALSNKELQIVCPKQANDLVDEGKALHHCVGGYIDSVAEGRSLIVFVRRVEEPKKPYVTVEVRDGKIAQIHGDHNSAPTEEVQKFVDLWSRKVLPIALQVA
;
A
#
# COMPACT_ATOMS: atom_id res chain seq x y z
N MET A 1 56.05 -12.59 -11.88
CA MET A 1 55.12 -12.65 -10.73
C MET A 1 55.78 -11.94 -9.55
N LEU A 2 55.06 -11.08 -8.85
CA LEU A 2 55.53 -10.38 -7.65
C LEU A 2 55.01 -11.12 -6.42
N ALA A 3 55.84 -11.38 -5.42
CA ALA A 3 55.42 -11.95 -4.14
C ALA A 3 55.65 -10.91 -3.03
N VAL A 4 54.61 -10.57 -2.28
CA VAL A 4 54.64 -9.61 -1.18
C VAL A 4 54.34 -10.34 0.13
N TYR A 5 55.30 -10.31 1.04
CA TYR A 5 55.23 -10.99 2.33
C TYR A 5 54.83 -10.00 3.42
N PHE A 6 53.71 -10.26 4.08
CA PHE A 6 53.24 -9.48 5.23
C PHE A 6 53.49 -10.25 6.51
N TYR A 7 54.23 -9.63 7.42
CA TYR A 7 54.54 -10.18 8.74
C TYR A 7 53.75 -9.43 9.79
N ASP A 8 53.24 -10.17 10.78
CA ASP A 8 52.54 -9.61 11.92
C ASP A 8 53.55 -9.18 12.99
N CYS A 9 53.50 -7.93 13.43
CA CYS A 9 54.49 -7.38 14.35
C CYS A 9 54.53 -8.13 15.69
N GLU A 10 53.39 -8.57 16.22
CA GLU A 10 53.34 -9.29 17.50
C GLU A 10 53.89 -10.71 17.35
N ARG A 11 53.65 -11.38 16.21
CA ARG A 11 54.24 -12.69 15.90
C ARG A 11 55.77 -12.60 15.76
N LEU A 12 56.26 -11.55 15.10
CA LEU A 12 57.71 -11.31 14.97
C LEU A 12 58.38 -11.09 16.34
N LYS A 13 57.73 -10.37 17.26
CA LYS A 13 58.21 -10.19 18.65
C LYS A 13 58.26 -11.52 19.41
N ALA A 14 57.29 -12.41 19.17
CA ALA A 14 57.26 -13.77 19.71
C ALA A 14 58.20 -14.76 18.98
N ASN A 15 59.13 -14.26 18.16
CA ASN A 15 60.08 -15.05 17.37
C ASN A 15 59.46 -15.98 16.31
N ASP A 16 58.19 -15.79 15.95
CA ASP A 16 57.56 -16.43 14.79
C ASP A 16 57.95 -15.64 13.53
N ARG A 17 58.84 -16.22 12.73
CA ARG A 17 59.40 -15.62 11.51
C ARG A 17 58.60 -15.95 10.25
N MET A 18 57.44 -16.59 10.37
CA MET A 18 56.60 -16.93 9.22
C MET A 18 55.67 -15.76 8.85
N PRO A 19 55.45 -15.51 7.55
CA PRO A 19 54.52 -14.48 7.09
C PRO A 19 53.08 -14.84 7.48
N LYS A 20 52.29 -13.84 7.87
CA LYS A 20 50.84 -13.98 8.07
C LYS A 20 50.12 -14.07 6.73
N TRP A 21 50.53 -13.24 5.77
CA TRP A 21 50.02 -13.28 4.40
C TRP A 21 51.17 -13.29 3.39
N VAL A 22 51.04 -14.10 2.35
CA VAL A 22 51.88 -14.05 1.15
C VAL A 22 50.99 -13.76 -0.05
N VAL A 23 51.14 -12.57 -0.61
CA VAL A 23 50.35 -12.11 -1.76
C VAL A 23 51.16 -12.36 -3.03
N PHE A 24 50.67 -13.27 -3.85
CA PHE A 24 51.18 -13.56 -5.17
C PHE A 24 50.43 -12.68 -6.17
N GLN A 25 51.09 -11.64 -6.66
CA GLN A 25 50.57 -10.71 -7.64
C GLN A 25 51.06 -11.10 -9.04
N GLY A 26 50.11 -11.49 -9.89
CA GLY A 26 50.29 -11.63 -11.34
C GLY A 26 49.93 -10.37 -12.10
N LYS A 27 50.00 -10.43 -13.44
CA LYS A 27 49.61 -9.30 -14.30
C LYS A 27 48.09 -9.14 -14.41
N ASP A 28 47.37 -10.26 -14.42
CA ASP A 28 45.93 -10.34 -14.67
C ASP A 28 45.16 -11.09 -13.56
N ASP A 29 45.87 -11.50 -12.52
CA ASP A 29 45.36 -12.25 -11.39
C ASP A 29 46.20 -12.01 -10.12
N PHE A 30 45.69 -12.49 -9.00
CA PHE A 30 46.40 -12.52 -7.73
C PHE A 30 45.78 -13.56 -6.81
N ALA A 31 46.59 -14.11 -5.91
CA ALA A 31 46.17 -15.02 -4.86
C ALA A 31 46.93 -14.70 -3.57
N THR A 32 46.28 -14.88 -2.42
CA THR A 32 46.89 -14.66 -1.11
C THR A 32 46.88 -15.96 -0.32
N LEU A 33 48.05 -16.38 0.15
CA LEU A 33 48.16 -17.45 1.14
C LEU A 33 48.09 -16.82 2.53
N GLU A 34 47.11 -17.23 3.33
CA GLU A 34 46.93 -16.77 4.72
C GLU A 34 47.31 -17.87 5.70
N ARG A 35 48.11 -17.53 6.71
CA ARG A 35 48.49 -18.40 7.83
C ARG A 35 47.79 -17.95 9.11
N ASP A 36 46.96 -18.82 9.69
CA ASP A 36 46.25 -18.55 10.93
C ASP A 36 47.18 -18.61 12.17
N ALA A 37 46.62 -18.38 13.36
CA ALA A 37 47.37 -18.41 14.63
C ALA A 37 47.91 -19.82 14.96
N ALA A 38 47.17 -20.87 14.59
CA ALA A 38 47.57 -22.28 14.78
C ALA A 38 48.61 -22.75 13.75
N GLY A 39 48.88 -21.95 12.72
CA GLY A 39 49.85 -22.25 11.67
C GLY A 39 49.25 -22.95 10.46
N ASN A 40 47.94 -23.15 10.41
CA ASN A 40 47.26 -23.68 9.22
C ASN A 40 47.28 -22.64 8.11
N VAL A 41 47.37 -23.10 6.87
CA VAL A 41 47.39 -22.26 5.68
C VAL A 41 46.11 -22.40 4.88
N LYS A 42 45.60 -21.29 4.34
CA LYS A 42 44.47 -21.26 3.42
C LYS A 42 44.71 -20.30 2.27
N TRP A 43 44.19 -20.64 1.10
CA TRP A 43 44.22 -19.75 -0.06
C TRP A 43 43.03 -18.78 -0.05
N ARG A 44 43.27 -17.54 -0.46
CA ARG A 44 42.27 -16.48 -0.60
C ARG A 44 42.46 -15.74 -1.90
N ASP A 45 41.34 -15.40 -2.54
CA ASP A 45 41.33 -14.51 -3.72
C ASP A 45 41.02 -13.05 -3.31
N ALA A 46 41.26 -12.69 -2.05
CA ALA A 46 40.95 -11.35 -1.54
C ALA A 46 42.00 -10.32 -1.97
N MET A 47 41.54 -9.09 -2.28
CA MET A 47 42.43 -7.93 -2.46
C MET A 47 43.07 -7.55 -1.12
N LEU A 48 44.18 -6.80 -1.17
CA LEU A 48 44.91 -6.34 0.01
C LEU A 48 44.02 -5.68 1.05
N THR A 49 43.14 -4.75 0.65
CA THR A 49 42.24 -4.04 1.57
C THR A 49 41.24 -4.99 2.28
N ASN A 50 40.97 -6.16 1.70
CA ASN A 50 40.02 -7.15 2.21
C ASN A 50 40.70 -8.30 2.99
N LEU A 51 42.03 -8.26 3.18
CA LEU A 51 42.73 -9.25 3.99
C LEU A 51 42.35 -9.11 5.48
N THR A 52 42.12 -7.88 5.91
CA THR A 52 41.58 -7.50 7.21
C THR A 52 40.07 -7.23 7.12
N GLY A 53 39.31 -7.45 8.19
CA GLY A 53 37.85 -7.28 8.20
C GLY A 53 37.37 -5.86 7.83
N TYR A 54 36.10 -5.75 7.42
CA TYR A 54 35.45 -4.60 6.75
C TYR A 54 35.52 -3.24 7.48
N TYR A 55 36.06 -3.17 8.70
CA TYR A 55 36.16 -1.96 9.53
C TYR A 55 37.59 -1.44 9.75
N SER A 56 38.63 -2.09 9.24
CA SER A 56 40.00 -1.62 9.42
C SER A 56 40.46 -0.72 8.26
N GLY A 57 39.95 0.51 8.22
CA GLY A 57 40.39 1.56 7.28
C GLY A 57 41.87 1.97 7.41
N SER A 58 42.63 1.30 8.28
CA SER A 58 44.02 1.61 8.65
C SER A 58 45.03 0.53 8.32
N PHE A 59 44.66 -0.61 7.71
CA PHE A 59 45.61 -1.71 7.46
C PHE A 59 46.77 -1.30 6.54
N LEU A 60 46.48 -0.80 5.34
CA LEU A 60 47.53 -0.44 4.37
C LEU A 60 48.44 0.70 4.88
N PRO A 61 47.91 1.78 5.49
CA PRO A 61 48.76 2.81 6.09
C PRO A 61 49.57 2.36 7.31
N ALA A 62 49.14 1.31 8.03
CA ALA A 62 49.87 0.78 9.18
C ALA A 62 51.06 -0.14 8.80
N CYS A 63 51.18 -0.53 7.53
CA CYS A 63 52.26 -1.39 7.07
C CYS A 63 53.57 -0.60 6.92
N VAL A 64 54.68 -1.19 7.37
CA VAL A 64 56.03 -0.61 7.26
C VAL A 64 56.94 -1.54 6.46
N PHE A 65 57.75 -0.97 5.56
CA PHE A 65 58.73 -1.72 4.78
C PHE A 65 59.98 -2.02 5.60
N TYR A 66 60.30 -3.32 5.77
CA TYR A 66 61.55 -3.74 6.40
C TYR A 66 62.80 -3.29 5.62
N LYS A 67 62.73 -3.26 4.27
CA LYS A 67 63.77 -2.72 3.38
C LYS A 67 63.16 -1.74 2.38
N LYS A 68 63.83 -0.60 2.16
CA LYS A 68 63.44 0.39 1.13
C LYS A 68 63.36 -0.22 -0.28
N THR A 69 64.18 -1.24 -0.57
CA THR A 69 64.16 -1.96 -1.86
C THR A 69 62.82 -2.62 -2.14
N GLY A 70 62.09 -3.09 -1.13
CA GLY A 70 60.76 -3.71 -1.29
C GLY A 70 59.74 -2.76 -1.90
N CYS A 71 59.73 -1.49 -1.46
CA CYS A 71 58.88 -0.45 -2.03
C CYS A 71 59.18 -0.23 -3.53
N HIS A 72 60.47 -0.14 -3.89
CA HIS A 72 60.90 0.07 -5.27
C HIS A 72 60.52 -1.12 -6.17
N THR A 73 60.61 -2.36 -5.66
CA THR A 73 60.21 -3.56 -6.41
C THR A 73 58.71 -3.57 -6.71
N ILE A 74 57.86 -3.26 -5.73
CA ILE A 74 56.41 -3.19 -5.95
C ILE A 74 56.08 -2.06 -6.94
N ALA A 75 56.64 -0.86 -6.72
CA ALA A 75 56.40 0.31 -7.55
C ALA A 75 56.80 0.06 -9.03
N ARG A 76 57.95 -0.59 -9.25
CA ARG A 76 58.41 -1.00 -10.58
C ARG A 76 57.47 -2.00 -11.24
N TYR A 77 56.93 -2.96 -10.47
CA TYR A 77 56.03 -4.00 -11.00
C TYR A 77 54.70 -3.42 -11.50
N ILE A 78 54.13 -2.46 -10.77
CA ILE A 78 52.86 -1.81 -11.13
C ILE A 78 53.04 -0.50 -11.92
N HIS A 79 54.27 -0.15 -12.30
CA HIS A 79 54.63 1.03 -13.09
C HIS A 79 54.21 2.37 -12.46
N VAL A 80 54.51 2.57 -11.17
CA VAL A 80 54.27 3.81 -10.44
C VAL A 80 55.54 4.34 -9.78
N GLU A 81 55.53 5.59 -9.33
CA GLU A 81 56.61 6.16 -8.53
C GLU A 81 56.72 5.48 -7.16
N ALA A 82 57.95 5.24 -6.71
CA ALA A 82 58.21 4.59 -5.43
C ALA A 82 57.90 5.53 -4.27
N ASN A 83 56.78 5.29 -3.59
CA ASN A 83 56.42 5.99 -2.36
C ASN A 83 56.01 4.98 -1.27
N PRO A 84 56.81 4.83 -0.19
CA PRO A 84 56.54 3.85 0.87
C PRO A 84 55.18 4.00 1.56
N THR A 85 54.58 5.19 1.57
CA THR A 85 53.27 5.42 2.21
C THR A 85 52.09 5.14 1.28
N LEU A 86 52.31 5.10 -0.04
CA LEU A 86 51.24 4.98 -1.05
C LEU A 86 51.32 3.70 -1.88
N VAL A 87 52.49 3.06 -1.99
CA VAL A 87 52.72 1.95 -2.93
C VAL A 87 51.80 0.76 -2.69
N LEU A 88 51.45 0.45 -1.43
CA LEU A 88 50.50 -0.63 -1.11
C LEU A 88 49.06 -0.26 -1.49
N LYS A 89 48.68 1.01 -1.36
CA LYS A 89 47.39 1.52 -1.84
C LYS A 89 47.32 1.53 -3.38
N GLN A 90 48.44 1.81 -4.04
CA GLN A 90 48.54 1.71 -5.49
C GLN A 90 48.48 0.25 -5.96
N LEU A 91 49.10 -0.69 -5.23
CA LEU A 91 48.98 -2.13 -5.49
C LEU A 91 47.54 -2.62 -5.28
N ASP A 92 46.85 -2.16 -4.25
CA ASP A 92 45.42 -2.46 -4.03
C ASP A 92 44.54 -1.93 -5.19
N ARG A 93 44.79 -0.70 -5.67
CA ARG A 93 44.13 -0.19 -6.90
C ARG A 93 44.45 -1.04 -8.13
N TYR A 94 45.69 -1.50 -8.27
CA TYR A 94 46.07 -2.41 -9.35
C TYR A 94 45.29 -3.73 -9.30
N GLN A 95 45.07 -4.28 -8.10
CA GLN A 95 44.21 -5.45 -7.89
C GLN A 95 42.73 -5.15 -8.19
N GLN A 96 42.24 -3.96 -7.82
CA GLN A 96 40.90 -3.50 -8.18
C GLN A 96 40.71 -3.42 -9.70
N ASP A 97 41.69 -2.87 -10.43
CA ASP A 97 41.64 -2.80 -11.90
C ASP A 97 41.57 -4.19 -12.54
N ILE A 98 42.31 -5.16 -12.00
CA ILE A 98 42.21 -6.57 -12.41
C ILE A 98 40.79 -7.11 -12.17
N ARG A 99 40.24 -6.88 -10.97
CA ARG A 99 38.88 -7.32 -10.62
C ARG A 99 37.82 -6.67 -11.51
N ASP A 100 37.97 -5.39 -11.83
CA ASP A 100 37.07 -4.64 -12.70
C ASP A 100 37.12 -5.17 -14.14
N ARG A 101 38.32 -5.44 -14.67
CA ARG A 101 38.49 -6.09 -15.98
C ARG A 101 37.85 -7.48 -16.02
N GLN A 102 38.10 -8.32 -15.02
CA GLN A 102 37.50 -9.64 -14.91
C GLN A 102 35.96 -9.56 -14.80
N ALA A 103 35.44 -8.62 -14.00
CA ALA A 103 34.01 -8.37 -13.86
C ALA A 103 33.39 -7.88 -15.18
N LYS A 104 34.09 -7.02 -15.92
CA LYS A 104 33.68 -6.55 -17.25
C LYS A 104 33.60 -7.69 -18.26
N ILE A 105 34.58 -8.59 -18.29
CA ILE A 105 34.55 -9.79 -19.15
C ILE A 105 33.34 -10.68 -18.79
N ARG A 106 33.11 -10.96 -17.51
CA ARG A 106 31.94 -11.75 -17.07
C ARG A 106 30.62 -11.08 -17.44
N ARG A 107 30.53 -9.76 -17.29
CA ARG A 107 29.37 -8.94 -17.68
C ARG A 107 29.12 -9.03 -19.18
N TYR A 108 30.16 -8.86 -20.00
CA TYR A 108 30.07 -8.94 -21.47
C TYR A 108 29.57 -10.32 -21.93
N LYS A 109 30.08 -11.40 -21.32
CA LYS A 109 29.62 -12.78 -21.63
C LYS A 109 28.14 -12.97 -21.28
N ARG A 110 27.71 -12.51 -20.11
CA ARG A 110 26.30 -12.58 -19.66
C ARG A 110 25.37 -11.79 -20.59
N ASP A 111 25.78 -10.58 -20.94
CA ASP A 111 24.92 -9.63 -21.66
C ASP A 111 24.91 -9.86 -23.18
N ALA A 112 25.79 -10.72 -23.70
CA ALA A 112 25.76 -11.15 -25.10
C ALA A 112 24.41 -11.80 -25.46
N VAL A 113 23.85 -12.61 -24.55
CA VAL A 113 22.52 -13.23 -24.72
C VAL A 113 21.43 -12.16 -24.82
N VAL A 114 21.53 -11.10 -23.98
CA VAL A 114 20.60 -9.97 -23.99
C VAL A 114 20.72 -9.22 -25.31
N ARG A 115 21.93 -8.90 -25.76
CA ARG A 115 22.20 -8.25 -27.04
C ARG A 115 21.55 -9.00 -28.21
N ASP A 116 21.69 -10.33 -28.24
CA ASP A 116 21.17 -11.15 -29.34
C ASP A 116 19.65 -11.28 -29.30
N LYS A 117 19.03 -11.26 -28.12
CA LYS A 117 17.56 -11.10 -27.99
C LYS A 117 17.10 -9.72 -28.49
N MET A 118 17.82 -8.65 -28.14
CA MET A 118 17.46 -7.27 -28.54
C MET A 118 17.57 -7.02 -30.05
N ARG A 119 18.42 -7.76 -30.77
CA ARG A 119 18.54 -7.69 -32.24
C ARG A 119 17.29 -8.15 -32.97
N ARG A 120 16.49 -9.03 -32.36
CA ARG A 120 15.23 -9.56 -32.95
C ARG A 120 14.06 -8.58 -32.85
N VAL A 121 14.20 -7.52 -32.05
CA VAL A 121 13.12 -6.55 -31.83
C VAL A 121 12.96 -5.64 -33.06
N PRO A 122 11.75 -5.56 -33.65
CA PRO A 122 11.50 -4.69 -34.80
C PRO A 122 11.83 -3.23 -34.53
N GLN A 123 12.16 -2.47 -35.58
CA GLN A 123 12.43 -1.04 -35.44
C GLN A 123 11.22 -0.25 -34.92
N THR A 124 11.51 0.89 -34.28
CA THR A 124 10.50 1.84 -33.78
C THR A 124 9.62 2.33 -34.93
N PRO A 125 8.29 2.41 -34.78
CA PRO A 125 7.42 2.95 -35.82
C PRO A 125 7.81 4.38 -36.21
N ALA A 126 8.03 4.63 -37.51
CA ALA A 126 8.51 5.92 -38.00
C ALA A 126 7.55 7.08 -37.69
N ASN A 127 6.24 6.81 -37.68
CA ASN A 127 5.19 7.78 -37.37
C ASN A 127 4.88 7.91 -35.86
N LEU A 128 5.60 7.21 -34.96
CA LEU A 128 5.30 7.21 -33.52
C LEU A 128 5.25 8.63 -32.94
N LYS A 129 6.27 9.46 -33.22
CA LYS A 129 6.32 10.84 -32.73
C LYS A 129 5.14 11.67 -33.22
N ARG A 130 4.79 11.58 -34.50
CA ARG A 130 3.66 12.32 -35.10
C ARG A 130 2.32 11.83 -34.57
N TRP A 131 2.17 10.53 -34.36
CA TRP A 131 0.96 9.95 -33.80
C TRP A 131 0.79 10.35 -32.34
N ALA A 132 1.86 10.26 -31.54
CA ALA A 132 1.88 10.71 -30.16
C ALA A 132 1.55 12.21 -30.08
N ASP A 133 2.08 12.99 -31.03
CA ASP A 133 1.78 14.41 -31.13
C ASP A 133 0.30 14.68 -31.24
N LYS A 134 -0.39 13.98 -32.14
CA LYS A 134 -1.82 14.19 -32.33
C LYS A 134 -2.72 13.64 -31.20
N HIS A 135 -2.37 12.54 -30.55
CA HIS A 135 -3.33 11.77 -29.74
C HIS A 135 -3.03 11.71 -28.24
N ILE A 136 -1.77 11.82 -27.83
CA ILE A 136 -1.39 11.66 -26.42
C ILE A 136 -1.27 13.01 -25.73
N MET A 137 -0.72 13.96 -26.45
CA MET A 137 0.27 14.82 -25.86
C MET A 137 -0.25 16.27 -26.03
N PRO A 138 -0.21 17.12 -24.99
CA PRO A 138 -1.05 18.32 -24.94
C PRO A 138 -0.56 19.44 -25.86
N HIS A 139 -1.51 20.18 -26.44
CA HIS A 139 -1.20 21.31 -27.31
C HIS A 139 -1.57 22.64 -26.68
N TYR A 140 -0.80 23.67 -27.00
CA TYR A 140 -0.95 25.02 -26.46
C TYR A 140 -1.08 26.08 -27.56
N LEU A 141 -1.75 27.17 -27.21
CA LEU A 141 -1.66 28.44 -27.89
C LEU A 141 -0.92 29.43 -26.99
N PHE A 142 0.32 29.73 -27.33
CA PHE A 142 1.12 30.67 -26.56
C PHE A 142 0.90 32.09 -27.06
N TYR A 143 0.37 32.96 -26.20
CA TYR A 143 0.04 34.34 -26.52
C TYR A 143 0.83 35.33 -25.66
N ASN A 144 1.13 36.52 -26.20
CA ASN A 144 1.79 37.57 -25.44
C ASN A 144 0.86 38.18 -24.40
N TYR A 145 1.39 38.55 -23.24
CA TYR A 145 0.57 39.13 -22.18
C TYR A 145 -0.07 40.45 -22.66
N ASN A 146 -1.32 40.67 -22.24
CA ASN A 146 -2.22 41.59 -22.91
C ASN A 146 -2.23 42.96 -22.22
N ASN A 147 -1.58 43.97 -22.80
CA ASN A 147 -1.64 45.37 -22.37
C ASN A 147 -2.91 46.07 -22.92
N GLY A 148 -4.10 45.56 -22.59
CA GLY A 148 -5.37 46.21 -22.96
C GLY A 148 -5.85 46.06 -24.41
N ARG A 149 -5.22 45.24 -25.26
CA ARG A 149 -5.69 44.98 -26.64
C ARG A 149 -6.76 43.88 -26.66
N SER A 150 -7.81 44.02 -27.47
CA SER A 150 -8.86 42.99 -27.60
C SER A 150 -8.38 41.72 -28.34
N LYS A 151 -7.44 41.89 -29.26
CA LYS A 151 -6.86 40.86 -30.12
C LYS A 151 -5.39 40.64 -29.79
N THR A 152 -4.98 39.38 -29.62
CA THR A 152 -3.60 39.00 -29.32
C THR A 152 -3.11 37.93 -30.27
N GLN A 153 -1.86 38.05 -30.73
CA GLN A 153 -1.21 37.04 -31.53
C GLN A 153 -0.80 35.85 -30.65
N ALA A 154 -1.11 34.64 -31.10
CA ALA A 154 -0.79 33.39 -30.44
C ALA A 154 -0.18 32.39 -31.41
N ARG A 155 0.82 31.63 -30.95
CA ARG A 155 1.45 30.55 -31.73
C ARG A 155 0.94 29.20 -31.25
N CYS A 156 0.48 28.38 -32.19
CA CYS A 156 0.04 27.02 -31.89
C CYS A 156 1.22 26.06 -31.82
N THR A 157 1.26 25.18 -30.81
CA THR A 157 2.33 24.19 -30.66
C THR A 157 2.17 22.96 -31.56
N TYR A 158 1.00 22.77 -32.17
CA TYR A 158 0.74 21.64 -33.07
C TYR A 158 1.05 21.99 -34.53
N CYS A 159 0.39 23.02 -35.08
CA CYS A 159 0.60 23.41 -36.47
C CYS A 159 1.74 24.43 -36.66
N GLU A 160 2.30 24.95 -35.57
CA GLU A 160 3.41 25.92 -35.55
C GLU A 160 3.09 27.25 -36.25
N LYS A 161 1.82 27.48 -36.61
CA LYS A 161 1.35 28.72 -37.23
C LYS A 161 0.90 29.72 -36.17
N PHE A 162 1.04 31.00 -36.52
CA PHE A 162 0.45 32.09 -35.77
C PHE A 162 -1.03 32.26 -36.11
N SER A 163 -1.82 32.60 -35.09
CA SER A 163 -3.24 32.93 -35.16
C SER A 163 -3.53 34.11 -34.26
N VAL A 164 -4.59 34.85 -34.55
CA VAL A 164 -5.10 35.90 -33.66
C VAL A 164 -6.24 35.31 -32.84
N ILE A 165 -6.20 35.53 -31.53
CA ILE A 165 -7.25 35.11 -30.60
C ILE A 165 -7.75 36.33 -29.81
N GLU A 166 -9.03 36.33 -29.46
CA GLU A 166 -9.69 37.43 -28.77
C GLU A 166 -9.83 37.14 -27.28
N ARG A 167 -9.35 38.07 -26.45
CA ARG A 167 -9.44 38.04 -24.97
C ARG A 167 -9.20 36.64 -24.34
N PRO A 168 -8.10 35.93 -24.67
CA PRO A 168 -7.84 34.62 -24.07
C PRO A 168 -7.53 34.75 -22.57
N LYS A 169 -8.15 33.90 -21.75
CA LYS A 169 -7.70 33.69 -20.37
C LYS A 169 -6.72 32.53 -20.31
N ASN A 170 -5.83 32.58 -19.33
CA ASN A 170 -4.84 31.54 -19.14
C ASN A 170 -5.52 30.21 -18.75
N ASN A 171 -5.12 29.12 -19.40
CA ASN A 171 -5.70 27.78 -19.33
C ASN A 171 -7.06 27.60 -20.02
N ASP A 172 -7.51 28.57 -20.81
CA ASP A 172 -8.71 28.38 -21.63
C ASP A 172 -8.50 27.26 -22.66
N VAL A 173 -9.47 26.36 -22.76
CA VAL A 173 -9.50 25.31 -23.78
C VAL A 173 -10.16 25.88 -25.03
N LEU A 174 -9.36 26.08 -26.07
CA LEU A 174 -9.78 26.65 -27.35
C LEU A 174 -9.56 25.65 -28.49
N ARG A 175 -10.06 25.99 -29.67
CA ARG A 175 -9.64 25.35 -30.92
C ARG A 175 -8.72 26.28 -31.68
N CYS A 176 -7.62 25.75 -32.20
CA CYS A 176 -6.69 26.55 -32.99
C CYS A 176 -7.38 27.06 -34.26
N PRO A 177 -7.42 28.38 -34.52
CA PRO A 177 -8.06 28.94 -35.73
C PRO A 177 -7.45 28.46 -37.05
N LYS A 178 -6.21 27.95 -37.04
CA LYS A 178 -5.48 27.51 -38.24
C LYS A 178 -5.56 26.01 -38.52
N CYS A 179 -5.67 25.17 -37.49
CA CYS A 179 -5.65 23.71 -37.67
C CYS A 179 -6.81 22.97 -36.98
N GLY A 180 -7.67 23.68 -36.25
CA GLY A 180 -8.83 23.10 -35.57
C GLY A 180 -8.52 22.23 -34.35
N GLN A 181 -7.24 21.97 -34.04
CA GLN A 181 -6.85 21.16 -32.88
C GLN A 181 -7.28 21.78 -31.56
N LYS A 182 -7.63 20.92 -30.61
CA LYS A 182 -7.89 21.30 -29.22
C LYS A 182 -6.57 21.76 -28.59
N VAL A 183 -6.55 22.97 -28.06
CA VAL A 183 -5.35 23.66 -27.57
C VAL A 183 -5.68 24.40 -26.27
N ILE A 184 -4.69 24.53 -25.40
CA ILE A 184 -4.80 25.24 -24.12
C ILE A 184 -4.09 26.59 -24.24
N ALA A 185 -4.79 27.69 -24.01
CA ALA A 185 -4.20 29.03 -24.06
C ALA A 185 -3.23 29.23 -22.89
N LYS A 186 -1.98 29.63 -23.17
CA LYS A 186 -0.98 29.94 -22.14
C LYS A 186 -0.28 31.26 -22.43
N ALA A 187 -0.15 32.13 -21.42
CA ALA A 187 0.60 33.37 -21.57
C ALA A 187 2.11 33.07 -21.72
N GLN A 188 2.82 33.75 -22.63
CA GLN A 188 4.25 33.55 -22.85
C GLN A 188 5.08 33.79 -21.57
N GLY A 189 4.71 34.76 -20.75
CA GLY A 189 5.37 35.07 -19.47
C GLY A 189 5.26 33.97 -18.41
N LYS A 190 4.29 33.04 -18.56
CA LYS A 190 4.13 31.86 -17.68
C LYS A 190 4.84 30.61 -18.20
N ARG A 191 5.56 30.70 -19.32
CA ARG A 191 6.61 29.72 -19.59
C ARG A 191 7.67 29.92 -18.51
N ALA A 192 7.73 28.99 -17.54
CA ALA A 192 8.93 28.84 -16.72
C ALA A 192 10.16 28.77 -17.64
N ALA A 193 11.37 28.98 -17.12
CA ALA A 193 12.60 28.84 -17.93
C ALA A 193 12.58 27.57 -18.79
N TYR A 194 11.96 26.49 -18.26
CA TYR A 194 11.57 25.26 -18.96
C TYR A 194 10.17 24.79 -18.51
N HIS A 195 9.20 24.76 -19.41
CA HIS A 195 7.96 23.98 -19.23
C HIS A 195 8.13 22.64 -19.95
N GLU A 196 7.74 21.53 -19.34
CA GLU A 196 7.89 20.21 -19.94
C GLU A 196 6.68 19.33 -19.67
N ASP A 197 6.08 18.82 -20.74
CA ASP A 197 5.03 17.81 -20.66
C ASP A 197 5.65 16.44 -20.88
N ARG A 198 5.17 15.46 -20.11
CA ARG A 198 5.70 14.10 -20.07
C ARG A 198 4.55 13.10 -20.13
N GLU A 199 4.66 12.13 -21.02
CA GLU A 199 3.69 11.03 -21.15
C GLU A 199 4.37 9.71 -21.51
N THR A 200 3.65 8.61 -21.27
CA THR A 200 4.11 7.26 -21.58
C THR A 200 3.30 6.67 -22.72
N CYS A 201 4.00 6.03 -23.68
CA CYS A 201 3.39 5.35 -24.82
C CYS A 201 3.88 3.90 -24.90
N GLN A 202 2.98 2.97 -25.20
CA GLN A 202 3.27 1.54 -25.35
C GLN A 202 3.04 1.09 -26.79
N VAL A 203 4.04 0.44 -27.38
CA VAL A 203 3.97 -0.14 -28.73
C VAL A 203 4.09 -1.65 -28.63
N ILE A 204 3.10 -2.37 -29.15
CA ILE A 204 3.09 -3.83 -29.19
C ILE A 204 3.63 -4.29 -30.55
N ARG A 205 4.56 -5.25 -30.54
CA ARG A 205 5.06 -5.90 -31.76
C ARG A 205 5.15 -7.41 -31.56
N GLN A 206 4.91 -8.16 -32.63
CA GLN A 206 5.13 -9.59 -32.65
C GLN A 206 6.63 -9.89 -32.85
N ILE A 207 7.16 -10.81 -32.05
CA ILE A 207 8.52 -11.38 -32.22
C ILE A 207 8.41 -12.75 -32.88
N SER A 208 7.45 -13.56 -32.43
CA SER A 208 7.09 -14.86 -32.99
C SER A 208 5.59 -15.11 -32.75
N PRO A 209 4.99 -16.19 -33.29
CA PRO A 209 3.60 -16.55 -32.99
C PRO A 209 3.31 -16.74 -31.49
N GLN A 210 4.31 -17.10 -30.69
CA GLN A 210 4.19 -17.34 -29.25
C GLN A 210 4.70 -16.17 -28.37
N GLU A 211 5.35 -15.16 -28.96
CA GLU A 211 6.03 -14.09 -28.20
C GLU A 211 5.70 -12.71 -28.77
N LEU A 212 5.16 -11.85 -27.90
CA LEU A 212 4.98 -10.43 -28.14
C LEU A 212 6.02 -9.62 -27.36
N VAL A 213 6.33 -8.42 -27.84
CA VAL A 213 7.08 -7.42 -27.09
C VAL A 213 6.24 -6.16 -26.90
N VAL A 214 6.09 -5.75 -25.64
CA VAL A 214 5.53 -4.46 -25.25
C VAL A 214 6.68 -3.49 -25.02
N ARG A 215 6.77 -2.47 -25.87
CA ARG A 215 7.85 -1.48 -25.86
C ARG A 215 7.34 -0.19 -25.25
N ILE A 216 8.00 0.29 -24.21
CA ILE A 216 7.59 1.47 -23.45
C ILE A 216 8.48 2.65 -23.84
N TYR A 217 7.83 3.70 -24.33
CA TYR A 217 8.43 4.94 -24.76
C TYR A 217 8.05 6.07 -23.80
N LYS A 218 9.04 6.90 -23.48
CA LYS A 218 8.84 8.15 -22.74
C LYS A 218 8.86 9.31 -23.71
N LEU A 219 7.81 10.13 -23.63
CA LEU A 219 7.60 11.29 -24.48
C LEU A 219 7.90 12.54 -23.65
N TYR A 220 8.66 13.47 -24.24
CA TYR A 220 8.98 14.74 -23.61
C TYR A 220 8.81 15.86 -24.63
N TRP A 221 7.98 16.84 -24.28
CA TRP A 221 7.88 18.10 -25.00
C TRP A 221 8.31 19.25 -24.13
N SER A 222 9.44 19.81 -24.48
CA SER A 222 10.02 20.92 -23.73
C SER A 222 9.78 22.23 -24.49
N TYR A 223 9.27 23.22 -23.75
CA TYR A 223 8.98 24.57 -24.23
C TYR A 223 9.92 25.53 -23.51
N ALA A 224 10.85 26.10 -24.28
CA ALA A 224 11.80 27.07 -23.75
C ALA A 224 11.21 28.50 -23.78
N LYS A 225 11.54 29.29 -22.77
CA LYS A 225 11.20 30.72 -22.73
C LYS A 225 11.88 31.44 -23.89
N GLY A 226 11.15 32.32 -24.58
CA GLY A 226 11.66 33.11 -25.70
C GLY A 226 11.99 32.33 -26.98
N LYS A 227 11.81 31.00 -27.00
CA LYS A 227 11.96 30.18 -28.21
C LYS A 227 10.61 29.69 -28.69
N ASP A 228 10.44 29.76 -29.99
CA ASP A 228 9.21 29.39 -30.68
C ASP A 228 9.21 27.92 -31.16
N THR A 229 10.39 27.30 -31.17
CA THR A 229 10.60 25.90 -31.52
C THR A 229 10.42 25.00 -30.31
N ILE A 230 9.75 23.87 -30.51
CA ILE A 230 9.45 22.89 -29.47
C ILE A 230 10.44 21.74 -29.59
N ARG A 231 11.07 21.36 -28.49
CA ARG A 231 11.92 20.17 -28.48
C ARG A 231 11.06 18.95 -28.22
N LYS A 232 10.81 18.15 -29.26
CA LYS A 232 10.04 16.90 -29.17
C LYS A 232 10.97 15.70 -29.11
N SER A 233 10.95 14.96 -28.00
CA SER A 233 11.72 13.72 -27.84
C SER A 233 10.82 12.54 -27.49
N ALA A 234 11.18 11.38 -28.02
CA ALA A 234 10.55 10.11 -27.74
C ALA A 234 11.66 9.06 -27.71
N TYR A 235 11.85 8.40 -26.58
CA TYR A 235 12.90 7.39 -26.42
C TYR A 235 12.35 6.15 -25.72
N GLU A 236 12.85 5.00 -26.13
CA GLU A 236 12.46 3.71 -25.58
C GLU A 236 13.22 3.48 -24.27
N VAL A 237 12.50 3.14 -23.20
CA VAL A 237 13.10 2.92 -21.88
C VAL A 237 12.99 1.49 -21.39
N MET A 238 12.01 0.73 -21.89
CA MET A 238 11.76 -0.61 -21.42
C MET A 238 11.11 -1.47 -22.52
N ARG A 239 11.42 -2.76 -22.48
CA ARG A 239 10.86 -3.83 -23.32
C ARG A 239 10.41 -4.95 -22.41
N ILE A 240 9.14 -5.34 -22.50
CA ILE A 240 8.60 -6.49 -21.78
C ILE A 240 8.22 -7.52 -22.81
N PHE A 241 8.93 -8.64 -22.85
CA PHE A 241 8.55 -9.77 -23.68
C PHE A 241 7.47 -10.57 -22.94
N VAL A 242 6.37 -10.84 -23.62
CA VAL A 242 5.27 -11.65 -23.12
C VAL A 242 5.23 -12.90 -24.00
N ARG A 243 5.64 -14.04 -23.43
CA ARG A 243 5.70 -15.33 -24.12
C ARG A 243 4.68 -16.29 -23.53
N SER A 244 3.99 -17.04 -24.39
CA SER A 244 3.11 -18.13 -24.00
C SER A 244 3.47 -19.39 -24.78
N ASP A 245 3.87 -20.45 -24.08
CA ASP A 245 4.30 -21.70 -24.71
C ASP A 245 3.13 -22.70 -24.86
N ASN A 246 2.07 -22.56 -24.04
CA ASN A 246 0.90 -23.46 -24.02
C ASN A 246 -0.43 -22.77 -24.37
N GLY A 247 -0.44 -21.45 -24.59
CA GLY A 247 -1.64 -20.64 -24.86
C GLY A 247 -2.55 -20.38 -23.65
N LYS A 248 -2.17 -20.80 -22.43
CA LYS A 248 -2.96 -20.70 -21.19
C LYS A 248 -2.33 -19.78 -20.15
N ASP A 249 -1.00 -19.69 -20.12
CA ASP A 249 -0.27 -18.77 -19.26
C ASP A 249 0.80 -18.00 -20.04
N ALA A 250 1.29 -16.92 -19.43
CA ALA A 250 2.36 -16.13 -20.02
C ALA A 250 3.43 -15.77 -19.01
N THR A 251 4.68 -15.91 -19.46
CA THR A 251 5.87 -15.40 -18.79
C THR A 251 6.17 -13.99 -19.27
N MET A 252 6.50 -13.10 -18.33
CA MET A 252 6.95 -11.74 -18.64
C MET A 252 8.45 -11.63 -18.38
N GLU A 253 9.21 -11.23 -19.39
CA GLU A 253 10.65 -11.01 -19.31
C GLU A 253 10.95 -9.52 -19.58
N PRO A 254 11.10 -8.69 -18.53
CA PRO A 254 11.37 -7.27 -18.65
C PRO A 254 12.85 -6.99 -18.89
N TYR A 255 13.11 -5.95 -19.69
CA TYR A 255 14.43 -5.38 -19.92
C TYR A 255 14.34 -3.87 -19.99
N TYR A 256 15.21 -3.16 -19.28
CA TYR A 256 15.26 -1.71 -19.30
C TYR A 256 16.54 -1.17 -19.94
N TYR A 257 16.44 0.02 -20.52
CA TYR A 257 17.56 0.73 -21.13
C TYR A 257 18.27 1.61 -20.10
N ASP A 258 19.59 1.43 -19.99
CA ASP A 258 20.47 2.16 -19.09
C ASP A 258 21.67 2.69 -19.87
N SER A 259 21.66 3.99 -20.19
CA SER A 259 22.73 4.63 -20.96
C SER A 259 24.07 4.64 -20.25
N GLY A 260 24.09 4.52 -18.91
CA GLY A 260 25.31 4.44 -18.12
C GLY A 260 25.87 3.01 -18.03
N TYR A 261 25.15 2.01 -18.55
CA TYR A 261 25.56 0.63 -18.45
C TYR A 261 26.65 0.28 -19.47
N ASP A 262 27.88 0.15 -18.98
CA ASP A 262 29.06 -0.21 -19.77
C ASP A 262 29.12 -1.74 -20.02
N SER A 263 28.43 -2.20 -21.06
CA SER A 263 28.45 -3.60 -21.52
C SER A 263 28.33 -3.70 -23.05
N VAL A 264 28.25 -4.93 -23.59
CA VAL A 264 27.98 -5.19 -25.03
C VAL A 264 26.58 -4.71 -25.49
N THR A 265 25.75 -4.29 -24.54
CA THR A 265 24.46 -3.64 -24.77
C THR A 265 24.11 -2.74 -23.58
N HIS A 266 23.30 -1.71 -23.81
CA HIS A 266 22.72 -0.87 -22.75
C HIS A 266 21.41 -1.43 -22.18
N TRP A 267 20.95 -2.58 -22.67
CA TRP A 267 19.77 -3.26 -22.16
C TRP A 267 20.12 -4.19 -21.00
N ARG A 268 19.41 -4.06 -19.90
CA ARG A 268 19.59 -4.86 -18.69
C ARG A 268 18.34 -5.67 -18.42
N TYR A 269 18.52 -6.94 -18.02
CA TYR A 269 17.42 -7.79 -17.58
C TYR A 269 16.83 -7.29 -16.27
N GLY A 270 15.51 -7.34 -16.15
CA GLY A 270 14.75 -6.90 -14.97
C GLY A 270 13.94 -5.65 -15.23
N TYR A 271 13.18 -5.26 -14.22
CA TYR A 271 12.50 -3.97 -14.19
C TYR A 271 13.50 -2.86 -13.86
N ARG A 272 13.26 -1.66 -14.41
CA ARG A 272 14.06 -0.49 -14.06
C ARG A 272 13.90 -0.23 -12.56
N PRO A 273 14.99 -0.04 -11.80
CA PRO A 273 14.89 0.36 -10.40
C PRO A 273 13.95 1.57 -10.25
N GLY A 274 12.91 1.38 -9.45
CA GLY A 274 11.88 2.38 -9.20
C GLY A 274 12.31 3.43 -8.18
N ALA A 275 11.32 4.16 -7.69
CA ALA A 275 11.44 5.16 -6.63
C ALA A 275 12.36 4.73 -5.47
N LEU A 276 13.43 5.49 -5.19
CA LEU A 276 14.06 5.50 -3.88
C LEU A 276 13.28 6.48 -2.98
N PHE A 277 13.05 6.10 -1.71
CA PHE A 277 12.38 6.95 -0.70
C PHE A 277 10.97 7.45 -1.08
N GLY A 278 10.18 6.64 -1.80
CA GLY A 278 8.78 6.96 -2.09
C GLY A 278 8.56 7.99 -3.21
N MET A 279 9.60 8.45 -3.91
CA MET A 279 9.46 9.39 -5.03
C MET A 279 9.25 8.68 -6.38
N ALA A 280 8.06 8.80 -6.96
CA ALA A 280 7.73 8.21 -8.26
C ALA A 280 8.77 8.56 -9.33
N CYS A 281 9.36 7.53 -9.96
CA CYS A 281 10.33 7.69 -11.03
C CYS A 281 9.64 7.50 -12.38
N PHE A 282 9.36 8.61 -13.09
CA PHE A 282 8.69 8.58 -14.39
C PHE A 282 9.37 7.63 -15.39
N SER A 283 10.70 7.52 -15.34
CA SER A 283 11.44 6.63 -16.25
C SER A 283 11.21 5.12 -16.00
N SER A 284 10.67 4.76 -14.83
CA SER A 284 10.33 3.38 -14.44
C SER A 284 8.84 3.04 -14.62
N GLU A 285 7.98 4.03 -14.90
CA GLU A 285 6.54 3.82 -15.06
C GLU A 285 6.22 3.03 -16.34
N GLU A 286 5.33 2.05 -16.25
CA GLU A 286 4.94 1.19 -17.38
C GLU A 286 3.61 1.59 -18.01
N THR A 287 2.71 2.10 -17.18
CA THR A 287 1.37 2.54 -17.56
C THR A 287 1.46 3.64 -18.59
N GLY A 288 0.74 3.48 -19.70
CA GLY A 288 0.82 4.43 -20.80
C GLY A 288 -0.30 4.26 -21.81
N THR A 289 -0.37 5.20 -22.74
CA THR A 289 -1.28 5.15 -23.87
C THR A 289 -0.85 4.05 -24.85
N VAL A 290 -1.82 3.27 -25.34
CA VAL A 290 -1.57 2.20 -26.30
C VAL A 290 -1.47 2.76 -27.71
N TYR A 291 -0.37 2.47 -28.40
CA TYR A 291 -0.20 2.78 -29.80
C TYR A 291 -1.06 1.84 -30.66
N LEU A 292 -2.20 2.34 -31.12
CA LEU A 292 -3.20 1.57 -31.88
C LEU A 292 -2.80 1.21 -33.32
N PRO A 293 -2.04 2.03 -34.08
CA PRO A 293 -1.74 1.68 -35.47
C PRO A 293 -0.96 0.37 -35.60
N GLY A 294 -1.51 -0.60 -36.33
CA GLY A 294 -0.89 -1.90 -36.54
C GLY A 294 -0.96 -2.85 -35.35
N LEU A 295 -1.79 -2.54 -34.34
CA LEU A 295 -2.01 -3.41 -33.18
C LEU A 295 -2.61 -4.75 -33.59
N GLU A 296 -3.64 -4.75 -34.43
CA GLU A 296 -4.35 -5.96 -34.87
C GLU A 296 -3.40 -6.90 -35.60
N LYS A 297 -2.55 -6.35 -36.47
CA LYS A 297 -1.52 -7.11 -37.18
C LYS A 297 -0.48 -7.71 -36.23
N ALA A 298 -0.17 -7.05 -35.11
CA ALA A 298 0.76 -7.58 -34.12
C ALA A 298 0.17 -8.73 -33.29
N LEU A 299 -1.17 -8.80 -33.16
CA LEU A 299 -1.86 -9.84 -32.41
C LEU A 299 -2.27 -11.03 -33.29
N GLN A 300 -2.37 -10.84 -34.61
CA GLN A 300 -2.77 -11.87 -35.56
C GLN A 300 -1.86 -13.10 -35.52
N GLY A 301 -2.46 -14.30 -35.48
CA GLY A 301 -1.73 -15.56 -35.44
C GLY A 301 -1.02 -15.82 -34.10
N THR A 302 -1.42 -15.11 -33.04
CA THR A 302 -0.91 -15.31 -31.67
C THR A 302 -2.05 -15.74 -30.73
N PRO A 303 -1.74 -16.28 -29.53
CA PRO A 303 -2.75 -16.54 -28.50
C PRO A 303 -3.60 -15.32 -28.11
N TRP A 304 -3.14 -14.09 -28.41
CA TRP A 304 -3.81 -12.84 -28.07
C TRP A 304 -4.65 -12.25 -29.21
N GLU A 305 -4.85 -12.95 -30.33
CA GLU A 305 -5.58 -12.45 -31.50
C GLU A 305 -6.97 -11.88 -31.14
N TYR A 306 -7.68 -12.56 -30.24
CA TYR A 306 -9.04 -12.19 -29.83
C TYR A 306 -9.12 -11.45 -28.49
N CYS A 307 -7.99 -10.95 -27.97
CA CYS A 307 -7.96 -10.38 -26.62
C CYS A 307 -8.74 -9.09 -26.41
N ALA A 308 -9.34 -8.51 -27.47
CA ALA A 308 -10.14 -7.29 -27.40
C ALA A 308 -9.41 -6.07 -26.77
N LEU A 309 -8.06 -6.07 -26.78
CA LEU A 309 -7.24 -5.02 -26.18
C LEU A 309 -7.59 -3.60 -26.68
N ARG A 310 -7.75 -3.41 -27.99
CA ARG A 310 -8.18 -2.11 -28.55
C ARG A 310 -9.51 -1.67 -27.94
N GLN A 311 -10.51 -2.55 -27.96
CA GLN A 311 -11.86 -2.25 -27.49
C GLN A 311 -11.85 -1.91 -25.99
N PHE A 312 -11.10 -2.68 -25.18
CA PHE A 312 -10.93 -2.40 -23.76
C PHE A 312 -10.28 -1.03 -23.51
N TYR A 313 -9.20 -0.72 -24.24
CA TYR A 313 -8.50 0.55 -24.13
C TYR A 313 -9.37 1.75 -24.54
N GLU A 314 -10.07 1.66 -25.68
CA GLU A 314 -10.95 2.73 -26.17
C GLU A 314 -12.17 2.95 -25.25
N GLN A 315 -12.72 1.90 -24.65
CA GLN A 315 -13.84 1.99 -23.71
C GLN A 315 -13.46 2.63 -22.37
N THR A 316 -12.25 2.37 -21.88
CA THR A 316 -11.75 2.92 -20.61
C THR A 316 -11.22 4.34 -20.80
N GLY A 317 -10.49 4.60 -21.89
CA GLY A 317 -9.90 5.90 -22.19
C GLY A 317 -8.76 6.30 -21.24
N ILE A 318 -8.21 5.34 -20.50
CA ILE A 318 -7.21 5.58 -19.44
C ILE A 318 -5.92 4.82 -19.82
N PRO A 319 -4.73 5.40 -19.58
CA PRO A 319 -3.46 4.69 -19.67
C PRO A 319 -3.49 3.37 -18.88
N MET A 320 -2.94 2.30 -19.46
CA MET A 320 -3.02 0.95 -18.90
C MET A 320 -1.66 0.26 -18.95
N GLN A 321 -1.47 -0.86 -18.25
CA GLN A 321 -0.28 -1.70 -18.38
C GLN A 321 -0.59 -2.87 -19.32
N VAL A 322 -0.10 -2.82 -20.56
CA VAL A 322 -0.49 -3.78 -21.61
C VAL A 322 0.10 -5.17 -21.35
N SER A 323 1.35 -5.25 -20.89
CA SER A 323 2.01 -6.51 -20.57
C SER A 323 1.20 -7.34 -19.57
N TYR A 324 0.68 -6.69 -18.53
CA TYR A 324 -0.14 -7.34 -17.52
C TYR A 324 -1.53 -7.74 -18.05
N TYR A 325 -2.15 -6.90 -18.88
CA TYR A 325 -3.39 -7.26 -19.58
C TYR A 325 -3.22 -8.54 -20.42
N LEU A 326 -2.17 -8.61 -21.23
CA LEU A 326 -1.88 -9.76 -22.08
C LEU A 326 -1.65 -11.03 -21.24
N LYS A 327 -0.95 -10.91 -20.10
CA LYS A 327 -0.76 -12.02 -19.17
C LYS A 327 -2.08 -12.52 -18.59
N MET A 328 -2.89 -11.61 -18.04
CA MET A 328 -4.15 -11.95 -17.38
C MET A 328 -5.21 -12.46 -18.36
N TYR A 329 -5.21 -11.96 -19.60
CA TYR A 329 -6.11 -12.43 -20.64
C TYR A 329 -5.99 -13.94 -20.87
N LEU A 330 -4.78 -14.50 -20.92
CA LEU A 330 -4.62 -15.94 -21.19
C LEU A 330 -5.17 -16.84 -20.08
N GLN A 331 -5.26 -16.33 -18.85
CA GLN A 331 -5.85 -17.06 -17.74
C GLN A 331 -7.37 -17.16 -17.88
N HIS A 332 -8.02 -16.14 -18.44
CA HIS A 332 -9.48 -16.06 -18.57
C HIS A 332 -9.93 -15.49 -19.94
N PRO A 333 -9.55 -16.10 -21.08
CA PRO A 333 -9.61 -15.45 -22.38
C PRO A 333 -11.05 -15.19 -22.84
N LEU A 334 -11.91 -16.22 -22.80
CA LEU A 334 -13.30 -16.11 -23.21
C LEU A 334 -14.10 -15.14 -22.32
N LEU A 335 -13.79 -15.10 -21.02
CA LEU A 335 -14.45 -14.21 -20.07
C LEU A 335 -14.08 -12.75 -20.33
N VAL A 336 -12.78 -12.45 -20.44
CA VAL A 336 -12.28 -11.10 -20.72
C VAL A 336 -12.77 -10.61 -22.08
N GLU A 337 -12.67 -11.43 -23.12
CA GLU A 337 -13.15 -11.10 -24.46
C GLU A 337 -14.65 -10.76 -24.45
N ARG A 338 -15.50 -11.66 -23.93
CA ARG A 338 -16.96 -11.47 -23.95
C ARG A 338 -17.39 -10.27 -23.14
N LEU A 339 -16.88 -10.11 -21.92
CA LEU A 339 -17.26 -8.98 -21.06
C LEU A 339 -16.80 -7.64 -21.65
N THR A 340 -15.61 -7.60 -22.26
CA THR A 340 -15.14 -6.41 -23.00
C THR A 340 -16.05 -6.10 -24.19
N LYS A 341 -16.39 -7.11 -24.99
CA LYS A 341 -17.26 -6.95 -26.16
C LYS A 341 -18.66 -6.45 -25.81
N VAL A 342 -19.21 -6.89 -24.67
CA VAL A 342 -20.52 -6.44 -24.18
C VAL A 342 -20.46 -5.04 -23.54
N GLY A 343 -19.29 -4.59 -23.07
CA GLY A 343 -19.06 -3.26 -22.50
C GLY A 343 -18.90 -3.22 -20.97
N TYR A 344 -18.60 -4.35 -20.32
CA TYR A 344 -18.35 -4.43 -18.87
C TYR A 344 -16.91 -4.08 -18.49
N LYS A 345 -16.44 -2.89 -18.93
CA LYS A 345 -15.05 -2.44 -18.77
C LYS A 345 -14.55 -2.40 -17.33
N ASN A 346 -15.40 -2.03 -16.36
CA ASN A 346 -15.00 -1.93 -14.96
C ASN A 346 -14.80 -3.31 -14.31
N ILE A 347 -15.69 -4.26 -14.60
CA ILE A 347 -15.51 -5.67 -14.18
C ILE A 347 -14.25 -6.26 -14.79
N VAL A 348 -14.02 -6.06 -16.10
CA VAL A 348 -12.79 -6.54 -16.76
C VAL A 348 -11.55 -5.89 -16.15
N SER A 349 -11.59 -4.59 -15.86
CA SER A 349 -10.51 -3.87 -15.18
C SER A 349 -10.22 -4.43 -13.79
N ASP A 350 -11.25 -4.76 -13.01
CA ASP A 350 -11.08 -5.37 -11.68
C ASP A 350 -10.48 -6.79 -11.76
N VAL A 351 -10.89 -7.58 -12.76
CA VAL A 351 -10.34 -8.91 -13.02
C VAL A 351 -8.87 -8.83 -13.45
N VAL A 352 -8.55 -7.89 -14.35
CA VAL A 352 -7.19 -7.76 -14.87
C VAL A 352 -6.25 -7.10 -13.86
N TYR A 353 -6.64 -6.03 -13.17
CA TYR A 353 -5.71 -5.15 -12.45
C TYR A 353 -5.86 -5.11 -10.93
N ARG A 354 -6.93 -5.67 -10.35
CA ARG A 354 -7.18 -5.57 -8.90
C ARG A 354 -7.17 -6.92 -8.19
N ASN A 355 -8.24 -7.68 -8.37
CA ASN A 355 -8.56 -8.81 -7.48
C ASN A 355 -8.35 -10.17 -8.16
N GLY A 356 -8.02 -10.19 -9.46
CA GLY A 356 -7.99 -11.42 -10.25
C GLY A 356 -9.38 -12.00 -10.47
N PHE A 357 -9.44 -13.31 -10.72
CA PHE A 357 -10.71 -14.03 -10.87
C PHE A 357 -11.52 -14.02 -9.58
N SER A 358 -12.81 -13.71 -9.69
CA SER A 358 -13.74 -13.74 -8.55
C SER A 358 -14.75 -14.86 -8.72
N ASP A 359 -15.05 -15.53 -7.61
CA ASP A 359 -16.20 -16.41 -7.38
C ASP A 359 -17.57 -15.86 -7.83
N ALA A 360 -17.70 -14.53 -7.91
CA ALA A 360 -18.87 -13.86 -8.46
C ALA A 360 -19.08 -14.14 -9.96
N LEU A 361 -18.04 -14.56 -10.69
CA LEU A 361 -18.13 -14.88 -12.11
C LEU A 361 -18.15 -16.39 -12.34
N ASP A 362 -18.83 -16.82 -13.39
CA ASP A 362 -18.80 -18.20 -13.89
C ASP A 362 -18.23 -18.23 -15.31
N GLU A 363 -16.94 -18.55 -15.43
CA GLU A 363 -16.23 -18.63 -16.71
C GLU A 363 -16.64 -19.81 -17.60
N THR A 364 -17.31 -20.82 -17.02
CA THR A 364 -17.79 -21.99 -17.79
C THR A 364 -18.98 -21.63 -18.68
N GLN A 365 -19.63 -20.50 -18.43
CA GLN A 365 -20.86 -20.09 -19.10
C GLN A 365 -20.57 -19.28 -20.37
N THR A 366 -21.50 -19.36 -21.32
CA THR A 366 -21.43 -18.61 -22.59
C THR A 366 -22.28 -17.35 -22.62
N LYS A 367 -23.40 -17.35 -21.90
CA LYS A 367 -24.35 -16.23 -21.86
C LYS A 367 -23.94 -15.23 -20.78
N THR A 368 -23.92 -13.93 -21.10
CA THR A 368 -23.46 -12.87 -20.19
C THR A 368 -24.15 -12.88 -18.83
N HIS A 369 -25.47 -13.04 -18.78
CA HIS A 369 -26.21 -13.09 -17.51
C HIS A 369 -25.81 -14.28 -16.64
N ARG A 370 -25.45 -15.43 -17.24
CA ARG A 370 -24.96 -16.60 -16.51
C ARG A 370 -23.53 -16.41 -16.02
N ILE A 371 -22.66 -15.82 -16.85
CA ILE A 371 -21.29 -15.44 -16.44
C ILE A 371 -21.35 -14.51 -15.22
N LEU A 372 -22.23 -13.52 -15.25
CA LEU A 372 -22.44 -12.56 -14.16
C LEU A 372 -23.33 -13.10 -13.03
N ARG A 373 -23.86 -14.32 -13.13
CA ARG A 373 -24.80 -14.93 -12.17
C ARG A 373 -26.00 -14.03 -11.80
N VAL A 374 -26.58 -13.37 -12.80
CA VAL A 374 -27.76 -12.50 -12.70
C VAL A 374 -28.86 -12.92 -13.68
N GLN A 375 -30.04 -12.29 -13.58
CA GLN A 375 -31.11 -12.53 -14.55
C GLN A 375 -30.82 -11.84 -15.89
N LYS A 376 -31.38 -12.37 -16.98
CA LYS A 376 -31.17 -11.83 -18.34
C LYS A 376 -31.52 -10.35 -18.45
N GLU A 377 -32.59 -9.94 -17.77
CA GLU A 377 -33.08 -8.56 -17.74
C GLU A 377 -32.18 -7.59 -16.96
N ASP A 378 -31.23 -8.08 -16.16
CA ASP A 378 -30.36 -7.24 -15.32
C ASP A 378 -29.10 -6.78 -16.07
N VAL A 379 -28.78 -7.45 -17.19
CA VAL A 379 -27.52 -7.23 -17.93
C VAL A 379 -27.45 -5.82 -18.54
N SER A 380 -28.54 -5.29 -19.08
CA SER A 380 -28.54 -3.92 -19.63
C SER A 380 -28.36 -2.89 -18.51
N PHE A 381 -29.10 -3.06 -17.42
CA PHE A 381 -29.06 -2.18 -16.25
C PHE A 381 -27.64 -2.10 -15.64
N LEU A 382 -27.01 -3.23 -15.35
CA LEU A 382 -25.66 -3.24 -14.76
C LEU A 382 -24.60 -2.63 -15.69
N ARG A 383 -24.76 -2.82 -17.01
CA ARG A 383 -23.89 -2.20 -18.02
C ARG A 383 -24.05 -0.67 -18.03
N GLU A 384 -25.28 -0.17 -18.04
CA GLU A 384 -25.56 1.28 -18.02
C GLU A 384 -25.00 1.97 -16.76
N LYS A 385 -25.01 1.27 -15.62
CA LYS A 385 -24.42 1.77 -14.38
C LYS A 385 -22.91 1.62 -14.29
N ASN A 386 -22.24 1.11 -15.34
CA ASN A 386 -20.81 0.80 -15.33
C ASN A 386 -20.41 0.00 -14.09
N ALA A 387 -21.17 -1.04 -13.76
CA ALA A 387 -20.95 -1.83 -12.56
C ALA A 387 -19.50 -2.35 -12.51
N ASP A 388 -18.89 -2.23 -11.34
CA ASP A 388 -17.61 -2.85 -10.98
C ASP A 388 -17.85 -4.18 -10.25
N MET A 389 -16.80 -4.88 -9.86
CA MET A 389 -16.91 -6.19 -9.19
C MET A 389 -17.62 -6.09 -7.84
N ALA A 390 -17.40 -5.00 -7.10
CA ALA A 390 -18.04 -4.78 -5.80
C ALA A 390 -19.55 -4.52 -5.94
N MET A 391 -19.94 -3.73 -6.94
CA MET A 391 -21.33 -3.49 -7.32
C MET A 391 -22.02 -4.79 -7.75
N LEU A 392 -21.35 -5.61 -8.57
CA LEU A 392 -21.89 -6.91 -9.01
C LEU A 392 -22.18 -7.82 -7.82
N LYS A 393 -21.22 -8.01 -6.90
CA LYS A 393 -21.42 -8.85 -5.70
C LYS A 393 -22.61 -8.41 -4.86
N LYS A 394 -22.76 -7.09 -4.68
CA LYS A 394 -23.90 -6.51 -3.96
C LYS A 394 -25.22 -6.70 -4.70
N TYR A 395 -25.21 -6.66 -6.03
CA TYR A 395 -26.41 -6.90 -6.81
C TYR A 395 -26.81 -8.39 -6.81
N GLN A 396 -25.83 -9.29 -6.87
CA GLN A 396 -26.03 -10.74 -6.81
C GLN A 396 -26.72 -11.17 -5.51
N SER A 397 -26.45 -10.51 -4.38
CA SER A 397 -27.16 -10.81 -3.13
C SER A 397 -28.66 -10.51 -3.20
N TYR A 398 -29.08 -9.51 -3.98
CA TYR A 398 -30.50 -9.22 -4.26
C TYR A 398 -31.11 -10.22 -5.24
N VAL A 399 -30.33 -10.70 -6.21
CA VAL A 399 -30.77 -11.77 -7.13
C VAL A 399 -30.97 -13.09 -6.37
N ALA A 400 -30.07 -13.43 -5.43
CA ALA A 400 -30.12 -14.67 -4.66
C ALA A 400 -31.41 -14.81 -3.82
N ILE A 401 -31.98 -13.70 -3.35
CA ILE A 401 -33.25 -13.68 -2.60
C ILE A 401 -34.47 -13.42 -3.49
N ASN A 402 -34.30 -13.40 -4.82
CA ASN A 402 -35.34 -13.06 -5.80
C ASN A 402 -36.07 -11.72 -5.48
N LEU A 403 -35.30 -10.70 -5.08
CA LEU A 403 -35.88 -9.42 -4.67
C LEU A 403 -36.62 -8.73 -5.82
N ARG A 404 -37.92 -8.53 -5.64
CA ARG A 404 -38.74 -7.67 -6.53
C ARG A 404 -38.36 -6.21 -6.31
N GLY A 405 -38.21 -5.45 -7.39
CA GLY A 405 -37.78 -4.05 -7.33
C GLY A 405 -36.26 -3.87 -7.14
N ARG A 406 -35.44 -4.90 -7.42
CA ARG A 406 -33.99 -4.87 -7.19
C ARG A 406 -33.25 -3.83 -8.05
N LYS A 407 -33.75 -3.51 -9.25
CA LYS A 407 -33.12 -2.51 -10.14
C LYS A 407 -33.34 -1.11 -9.58
N GLU A 408 -34.58 -0.84 -9.18
CA GLU A 408 -35.05 0.40 -8.57
C GLU A 408 -34.31 0.64 -7.25
N LEU A 409 -34.22 -0.37 -6.38
CA LEU A 409 -33.46 -0.29 -5.14
C LEU A 409 -31.98 0.00 -5.39
N PHE A 410 -31.38 -0.69 -6.36
CA PHE A 410 -29.96 -0.49 -6.65
C PHE A 410 -29.68 0.90 -7.21
N GLN A 411 -30.56 1.41 -8.07
CA GLN A 411 -30.51 2.78 -8.56
C GLN A 411 -30.64 3.78 -7.41
N TRP A 412 -31.65 3.60 -6.56
CA TRP A 412 -31.89 4.43 -5.39
C TRP A 412 -30.69 4.48 -4.45
N LYS A 413 -30.00 3.36 -4.24
CA LYS A 413 -28.76 3.31 -3.45
C LYS A 413 -27.64 4.17 -4.05
N ILE A 414 -27.47 4.12 -5.37
CA ILE A 414 -26.46 4.92 -6.07
C ILE A 414 -26.77 6.41 -5.90
N ASP A 415 -28.02 6.82 -6.14
CA ASP A 415 -28.44 8.21 -6.08
C ASP A 415 -28.30 8.79 -4.66
N ASN A 416 -28.61 7.97 -3.65
CA ASN A 416 -28.52 8.35 -2.24
C ASN A 416 -27.15 8.07 -1.59
N LYS A 417 -26.15 7.62 -2.36
CA LYS A 417 -24.79 7.27 -1.88
C LYS A 417 -24.79 6.27 -0.71
N VAL A 418 -25.72 5.31 -0.73
CA VAL A 418 -25.86 4.26 0.29
C VAL A 418 -24.99 3.06 -0.09
N ALA A 419 -23.95 2.81 0.71
CA ALA A 419 -22.96 1.78 0.40
C ALA A 419 -23.53 0.35 0.48
N GLU A 420 -24.35 0.07 1.49
CA GLU A 420 -24.84 -1.27 1.79
C GLU A 420 -26.21 -1.22 2.46
N ILE A 421 -27.06 -2.19 2.09
CA ILE A 421 -28.33 -2.46 2.75
C ILE A 421 -28.37 -3.97 2.92
N SER A 422 -28.46 -4.42 4.17
CA SER A 422 -28.49 -5.84 4.49
C SER A 422 -29.70 -6.52 3.85
N THR A 423 -29.49 -7.70 3.27
CA THR A 423 -30.54 -8.45 2.55
C THR A 423 -31.59 -9.02 3.50
N ASP A 424 -31.27 -9.20 4.78
CA ASP A 424 -32.20 -9.73 5.78
C ASP A 424 -33.37 -8.78 6.09
N VAL A 425 -33.20 -7.48 5.86
CA VAL A 425 -34.29 -6.48 5.94
C VAL A 425 -35.44 -6.85 5.00
N PHE A 426 -35.11 -7.36 3.81
CA PHE A 426 -36.11 -7.73 2.79
C PHE A 426 -36.84 -9.04 3.07
N ARG A 427 -36.56 -9.72 4.19
CA ARG A 427 -37.42 -10.80 4.70
C ARG A 427 -38.74 -10.29 5.25
N TYR A 428 -38.78 -9.02 5.69
CA TYR A 428 -39.92 -8.43 6.38
C TYR A 428 -40.64 -7.36 5.55
N MET A 429 -40.01 -6.85 4.49
CA MET A 429 -40.60 -5.82 3.62
C MET A 429 -40.11 -5.91 2.18
N THR A 430 -40.85 -5.31 1.26
CA THR A 430 -40.46 -5.15 -0.14
C THR A 430 -39.48 -3.98 -0.31
N ALA A 431 -38.65 -4.01 -1.35
CA ALA A 431 -37.76 -2.91 -1.71
C ALA A 431 -38.50 -1.56 -1.87
N GLU A 432 -39.68 -1.56 -2.48
CA GLU A 432 -40.51 -0.36 -2.68
C GLU A 432 -40.89 0.30 -1.35
N LYS A 433 -41.48 -0.48 -0.43
CA LYS A 433 -41.82 -0.03 0.94
C LYS A 433 -40.59 0.50 1.69
N PHE A 434 -39.45 -0.15 1.56
CA PHE A 434 -38.20 0.32 2.17
C PHE A 434 -37.83 1.72 1.66
N MET A 435 -37.79 1.90 0.33
CA MET A 435 -37.45 3.19 -0.29
C MET A 435 -38.43 4.29 0.11
N HIS A 436 -39.73 4.03 0.00
CA HIS A 436 -40.78 5.01 0.36
C HIS A 436 -40.70 5.41 1.83
N TYR A 437 -40.47 4.44 2.72
CA TYR A 437 -40.33 4.72 4.14
C TYR A 437 -39.07 5.56 4.42
N MET A 438 -37.94 5.23 3.81
CA MET A 438 -36.70 6.02 3.96
C MET A 438 -36.86 7.46 3.45
N GLU A 439 -37.54 7.65 2.32
CA GLU A 439 -37.83 8.98 1.77
C GLU A 439 -38.76 9.79 2.68
N ALA A 440 -39.78 9.15 3.27
CA ALA A 440 -40.68 9.79 4.21
C ALA A 440 -39.99 10.13 5.55
N GLN A 441 -39.01 9.32 5.99
CA GLN A 441 -38.27 9.54 7.23
C GLN A 441 -37.14 10.57 7.10
N LEU A 442 -36.64 10.84 5.89
CA LEU A 442 -35.52 11.75 5.68
C LEU A 442 -35.80 13.18 6.19
N PRO A 443 -36.93 13.85 5.86
CA PRO A 443 -37.24 15.17 6.38
C PRO A 443 -37.30 15.19 7.91
N ILE A 444 -37.98 14.20 8.50
CA ILE A 444 -38.13 14.07 9.97
C ILE A 444 -36.74 13.92 10.63
N TYR A 445 -35.85 13.14 10.03
CA TYR A 445 -34.49 12.93 10.54
C TYR A 445 -33.63 14.19 10.43
N CYS A 446 -33.82 14.99 9.38
CA CYS A 446 -33.15 16.29 9.24
C CYS A 446 -33.63 17.29 10.30
N ASP A 447 -34.94 17.33 10.59
CA ASP A 447 -35.53 18.30 11.52
C ASP A 447 -35.23 17.98 13.00
N THR A 448 -35.07 16.69 13.33
CA THR A 448 -34.96 16.23 14.73
C THR A 448 -33.54 16.17 15.27
N ARG A 449 -32.51 16.29 14.43
CA ARG A 449 -31.11 16.30 14.89
C ARG A 449 -30.59 17.73 15.07
N PRO A 450 -30.04 18.07 16.26
CA PRO A 450 -29.42 19.38 16.46
C PRO A 450 -28.18 19.52 15.57
N ALA A 451 -28.00 20.71 14.99
CA ALA A 451 -26.91 21.10 14.08
C ALA A 451 -25.47 20.94 14.63
N ASN A 452 -25.30 20.44 15.86
CA ASN A 452 -24.06 20.41 16.63
C ASN A 452 -23.32 19.07 16.62
N ARG A 453 -23.62 18.15 15.70
CA ARG A 453 -22.79 16.96 15.45
C ARG A 453 -22.05 17.12 14.13
N TYR A 454 -20.74 16.85 14.12
CA TYR A 454 -19.77 17.00 13.01
C TYR A 454 -20.15 16.33 11.65
N ARG A 455 -21.33 15.73 11.50
CA ARG A 455 -21.79 15.10 10.25
C ARG A 455 -23.23 15.48 9.95
N GLU A 456 -23.45 16.02 8.75
CA GLU A 456 -24.76 16.35 8.22
C GLU A 456 -25.68 15.10 8.15
N PRO A 457 -26.99 15.25 8.44
CA PRO A 457 -27.96 14.19 8.26
C PRO A 457 -28.07 13.86 6.77
N THR A 458 -27.92 12.58 6.43
CA THR A 458 -27.96 12.10 5.04
C THR A 458 -28.76 10.81 4.98
N MET A 459 -29.27 10.47 3.80
CA MET A 459 -29.96 9.19 3.57
C MET A 459 -29.10 8.00 3.98
N LYS A 460 -27.78 8.07 3.75
CA LYS A 460 -26.83 7.05 4.21
C LYS A 460 -26.88 6.84 5.73
N THR A 461 -26.83 7.91 6.53
CA THR A 461 -26.82 7.77 8.00
C THR A 461 -28.18 7.31 8.53
N LEU A 462 -29.28 7.75 7.89
CA LEU A 462 -30.62 7.28 8.18
C LEU A 462 -30.78 5.77 7.92
N VAL A 463 -30.34 5.30 6.75
CA VAL A 463 -30.42 3.87 6.40
C VAL A 463 -29.60 3.02 7.38
N THR A 464 -28.37 3.43 7.71
CA THR A 464 -27.56 2.70 8.70
C THR A 464 -28.28 2.61 10.04
N MET A 465 -28.82 3.72 10.54
CA MET A 465 -29.56 3.75 11.81
C MET A 465 -30.82 2.88 11.79
N TYR A 466 -31.57 2.91 10.69
CA TYR A 466 -32.78 2.09 10.56
C TYR A 466 -32.47 0.60 10.52
N VAL A 467 -31.44 0.20 9.77
CA VAL A 467 -30.99 -1.21 9.74
C VAL A 467 -30.53 -1.65 11.12
N ASP A 468 -29.80 -0.80 11.86
CA ASP A 468 -29.36 -1.09 13.24
C ASP A 468 -30.56 -1.26 14.18
N TYR A 469 -31.57 -0.40 14.08
CA TYR A 469 -32.82 -0.52 14.82
C TYR A 469 -33.54 -1.85 14.55
N LEU A 470 -33.66 -2.27 13.29
CA LEU A 470 -34.27 -3.57 12.95
C LEU A 470 -33.48 -4.74 13.54
N HIS A 471 -32.15 -4.66 13.56
CA HIS A 471 -31.31 -5.66 14.22
C HIS A 471 -31.50 -5.66 15.74
N MET A 472 -31.65 -4.50 16.39
CA MET A 472 -31.96 -4.39 17.82
C MET A 472 -33.32 -5.05 18.14
N CYS A 473 -34.37 -4.71 17.38
CA CYS A 473 -35.71 -5.31 17.55
C CYS A 473 -35.66 -6.84 17.41
N ARG A 474 -34.93 -7.35 16.40
CA ARG A 474 -34.76 -8.79 16.21
C ARG A 474 -34.04 -9.46 17.39
N ARG A 475 -32.97 -8.85 17.91
CA ARG A 475 -32.21 -9.38 19.06
C ARG A 475 -33.05 -9.43 20.33
N GLN A 476 -33.96 -8.48 20.47
CA GLN A 476 -34.88 -8.34 21.61
C GLN A 476 -36.18 -9.13 21.41
N ALA A 477 -36.25 -9.98 20.36
CA ALA A 477 -37.38 -10.85 20.04
C ALA A 477 -38.72 -10.13 19.82
N TYR A 478 -38.70 -8.89 19.30
CA TYR A 478 -39.92 -8.20 18.87
C TYR A 478 -40.59 -8.94 17.71
N ASP A 479 -41.93 -8.80 17.58
CA ASP A 479 -42.65 -9.33 16.43
C ASP A 479 -42.37 -8.50 15.17
N MET A 480 -41.49 -9.04 14.33
CA MET A 480 -41.09 -8.44 13.05
C MET A 480 -42.19 -8.47 11.98
N LYS A 481 -43.42 -8.94 12.30
CA LYS A 481 -44.61 -8.80 11.44
C LYS A 481 -45.42 -7.55 11.77
N ASP A 482 -45.22 -6.95 12.94
CA ASP A 482 -45.95 -5.74 13.32
C ASP A 482 -45.43 -4.53 12.52
N LYS A 483 -46.37 -3.85 11.84
CA LYS A 483 -46.08 -2.63 11.09
C LYS A 483 -45.59 -1.50 11.98
N SER A 484 -46.01 -1.44 13.24
CA SER A 484 -45.56 -0.40 14.19
C SER A 484 -44.08 -0.58 14.54
N VAL A 485 -43.61 -1.83 14.59
CA VAL A 485 -42.21 -2.20 14.82
C VAL A 485 -41.38 -1.97 13.56
N LEU A 486 -41.86 -2.43 12.39
CA LEU A 486 -41.14 -2.28 11.12
C LEU A 486 -41.07 -0.84 10.62
N PHE A 487 -42.15 -0.06 10.80
CA PHE A 487 -42.29 1.29 10.26
C PHE A 487 -42.68 2.28 11.37
N PRO A 488 -41.80 2.52 12.36
CA PRO A 488 -42.08 3.50 13.41
C PRO A 488 -42.28 4.89 12.79
N LYS A 489 -43.17 5.70 13.38
CA LYS A 489 -43.47 7.06 12.88
C LYS A 489 -42.22 7.94 12.78
N ASN A 490 -41.33 7.81 13.77
CA ASN A 490 -40.00 8.43 13.77
C ASN A 490 -38.96 7.35 14.06
N CYS A 491 -38.22 6.96 13.02
CA CYS A 491 -37.18 5.95 13.09
C CYS A 491 -36.05 6.34 14.06
N ALA A 492 -35.63 7.61 14.07
CA ALA A 492 -34.52 8.07 14.90
C ALA A 492 -34.88 7.97 16.38
N ALA A 493 -36.06 8.45 16.76
CA ALA A 493 -36.54 8.38 18.13
C ALA A 493 -36.83 6.92 18.57
N ALA A 494 -37.25 6.04 17.65
CA ALA A 494 -37.41 4.62 17.97
C ALA A 494 -36.06 3.92 18.21
N HIS A 495 -35.07 4.20 17.36
CA HIS A 495 -33.70 3.74 17.53
C HIS A 495 -33.12 4.18 18.89
N ASP A 496 -33.18 5.48 19.20
CA ASP A 496 -32.57 6.02 20.42
C ASP A 496 -33.25 5.46 21.69
N ARG A 497 -34.57 5.30 21.68
CA ARG A 497 -35.30 4.66 22.80
C ARG A 497 -34.90 3.21 23.01
N GLU A 498 -34.76 2.42 21.94
CA GLU A 498 -34.36 1.01 22.09
C GLU A 498 -32.88 0.89 22.46
N ALA A 499 -32.01 1.75 21.91
CA ALA A 499 -30.61 1.81 22.30
C ALA A 499 -30.46 2.15 23.80
N GLU A 500 -31.21 3.14 24.31
CA GLU A 500 -31.25 3.46 25.75
C GLU A 500 -31.79 2.29 26.59
N ARG A 501 -32.81 1.58 26.10
CA ARG A 501 -33.36 0.42 26.81
C ARG A 501 -32.33 -0.71 26.91
N ILE A 502 -31.67 -1.03 25.80
CA ILE A 502 -30.59 -2.03 25.75
C ILE A 502 -29.45 -1.61 26.69
N GLN A 503 -29.08 -0.32 26.68
CA GLN A 503 -28.06 0.21 27.58
C GLN A 503 -28.45 0.02 29.05
N LYS A 504 -29.68 0.37 29.44
CA LYS A 504 -30.18 0.18 30.81
C LYS A 504 -30.20 -1.29 31.24
N ILE A 505 -30.59 -2.20 30.35
CA ILE A 505 -30.57 -3.65 30.63
C ILE A 505 -29.13 -4.13 30.83
N ASN A 506 -28.21 -3.72 29.96
CA ASN A 506 -26.79 -4.07 30.07
C ASN A 506 -26.20 -3.50 31.36
N ASP A 507 -26.50 -2.25 31.71
CA ASP A 507 -26.03 -1.62 32.95
C ASP A 507 -26.59 -2.34 34.20
N ALA A 508 -27.85 -2.75 34.17
CA ALA A 508 -28.44 -3.55 35.24
C ALA A 508 -27.81 -4.96 35.35
N GLN A 509 -27.53 -5.61 34.21
CA GLN A 509 -26.80 -6.88 34.18
C GLN A 509 -25.37 -6.73 34.69
N LYS A 510 -24.66 -5.67 34.30
CA LYS A 510 -23.33 -5.33 34.82
C LYS A 510 -23.36 -5.08 36.33
N LYS A 511 -24.33 -4.32 36.83
CA LYS A 511 -24.52 -4.12 38.29
C LYS A 511 -24.80 -5.44 39.00
N LYS A 512 -25.61 -6.33 38.43
CA LYS A 512 -25.88 -7.66 38.99
C LYS A 512 -24.63 -8.53 38.98
N ALA A 513 -23.88 -8.57 37.89
CA ALA A 513 -22.63 -9.31 37.77
C ALA A 513 -21.57 -8.80 38.76
N PHE A 514 -21.46 -7.48 38.92
CA PHE A 514 -20.63 -6.85 39.94
C PHE A 514 -21.02 -7.33 41.35
N CYS A 515 -22.31 -7.31 41.70
CA CYS A 515 -22.75 -7.80 43.01
C CYS A 515 -22.52 -9.31 43.19
N MET A 516 -22.67 -10.11 42.13
CA MET A 516 -22.40 -11.56 42.18
C MET A 516 -20.92 -11.85 42.40
N ALA A 517 -20.02 -11.09 41.76
CA ALA A 517 -18.57 -11.23 41.96
C ALA A 517 -18.15 -11.09 43.43
N TYR A 518 -18.82 -10.22 44.20
CA TYR A 518 -18.55 -10.06 45.63
C TYR A 518 -19.39 -10.95 46.54
N ALA A 519 -20.51 -11.52 46.10
CA ALA A 519 -21.44 -12.24 46.99
C ALA A 519 -20.83 -13.48 47.66
N GLY A 520 -20.03 -14.26 46.91
CA GLY A 520 -19.27 -15.41 47.45
C GLY A 520 -17.99 -14.97 48.16
N PHE A 521 -17.26 -14.04 47.54
CA PHE A 521 -15.96 -13.53 48.02
C PHE A 521 -16.06 -12.80 49.36
N ALA A 522 -17.02 -11.88 49.52
CA ALA A 522 -17.12 -10.99 50.69
C ALA A 522 -17.36 -11.74 52.01
N ARG A 523 -18.00 -12.92 51.97
CA ARG A 523 -18.26 -13.73 53.18
C ARG A 523 -16.99 -14.31 53.80
N LYS A 524 -15.97 -14.57 52.98
CA LYS A 524 -14.72 -15.21 53.40
C LYS A 524 -13.51 -14.29 53.31
N ALA A 525 -13.64 -13.14 52.66
CA ALA A 525 -12.59 -12.13 52.52
C ALA A 525 -12.41 -11.23 53.75
N ALA A 526 -13.30 -11.29 54.74
CA ALA A 526 -13.21 -10.45 55.94
C ALA A 526 -12.01 -10.85 56.82
N LEU A 527 -11.13 -9.89 57.09
CA LEU A 527 -10.07 -9.98 58.08
C LEU A 527 -10.07 -8.68 58.88
N SER A 528 -9.99 -8.78 60.20
CA SER A 528 -9.92 -7.65 61.11
C SER A 528 -8.88 -7.92 62.20
N ASN A 529 -8.08 -6.92 62.54
CA ASN A 529 -7.21 -6.94 63.73
C ASN A 529 -7.62 -5.81 64.69
N LYS A 530 -6.75 -5.38 65.62
CA LYS A 530 -7.08 -4.31 66.57
C LYS A 530 -7.22 -2.92 65.93
N GLU A 531 -6.63 -2.68 64.76
CA GLU A 531 -6.46 -1.35 64.15
C GLU A 531 -7.07 -1.24 62.73
N LEU A 532 -7.02 -2.31 61.93
CA LEU A 532 -7.40 -2.36 60.52
C LEU A 532 -8.37 -3.53 60.20
N GLN A 533 -9.22 -3.33 59.21
CA GLN A 533 -10.14 -4.34 58.68
C GLN A 533 -10.30 -4.25 57.16
N ILE A 534 -10.66 -5.36 56.52
CA ILE A 534 -11.01 -5.43 55.10
C ILE A 534 -12.52 -5.42 54.90
N VAL A 535 -12.96 -4.51 54.02
CA VAL A 535 -14.36 -4.32 53.64
C VAL A 535 -14.49 -4.43 52.12
N CYS A 536 -15.40 -5.30 51.66
CA CYS A 536 -15.72 -5.41 50.24
C CYS A 536 -16.80 -4.38 49.84
N PRO A 537 -16.72 -3.81 48.63
CA PRO A 537 -17.79 -2.98 48.08
C PRO A 537 -19.07 -3.81 47.91
N LYS A 538 -20.22 -3.18 48.15
CA LYS A 538 -21.55 -3.80 48.04
C LYS A 538 -22.21 -3.51 46.69
N GLN A 539 -21.87 -2.39 46.08
CA GLN A 539 -22.39 -1.93 44.79
C GLN A 539 -21.34 -1.16 44.00
N ALA A 540 -21.52 -1.06 42.69
CA ALA A 540 -20.57 -0.39 41.79
C ALA A 540 -20.30 1.08 42.17
N ASN A 541 -21.31 1.78 42.72
CA ASN A 541 -21.16 3.16 43.17
C ASN A 541 -20.17 3.30 44.33
N ASP A 542 -19.95 2.26 45.14
CA ASP A 542 -19.02 2.33 46.27
C ASP A 542 -17.58 2.57 45.78
N LEU A 543 -17.19 2.06 44.60
CA LEU A 543 -15.89 2.36 43.98
C LEU A 543 -15.81 3.80 43.47
N VAL A 544 -16.91 4.33 42.96
CA VAL A 544 -16.97 5.72 42.47
C VAL A 544 -16.82 6.69 43.64
N ASP A 545 -17.53 6.43 44.73
CA ASP A 545 -17.52 7.28 45.92
C ASP A 545 -16.16 7.17 46.65
N GLU A 546 -15.59 5.97 46.74
CA GLU A 546 -14.25 5.76 47.31
C GLU A 546 -13.18 6.50 46.48
N GLY A 547 -13.23 6.38 45.15
CA GLY A 547 -12.28 7.05 44.27
C GLY A 547 -12.37 8.57 44.31
N LYS A 548 -13.58 9.12 44.46
CA LYS A 548 -13.77 10.56 44.66
C LYS A 548 -13.19 11.03 45.99
N ALA A 549 -13.40 10.27 47.06
CA ALA A 549 -12.94 10.64 48.40
C ALA A 549 -11.41 10.54 48.57
N LEU A 550 -10.77 9.59 47.88
CA LEU A 550 -9.32 9.36 47.91
C LEU A 550 -8.59 9.94 46.67
N HIS A 551 -9.29 10.74 45.86
CA HIS A 551 -8.73 11.40 44.67
C HIS A 551 -7.99 10.46 43.70
N HIS A 552 -8.51 9.24 43.50
CA HIS A 552 -7.94 8.26 42.57
C HIS A 552 -9.00 7.50 41.76
N CYS A 553 -8.58 6.94 40.62
CA CYS A 553 -9.48 6.45 39.57
C CYS A 553 -10.05 5.04 39.81
N VAL A 554 -10.26 4.61 41.06
CA VAL A 554 -10.73 3.24 41.34
C VAL A 554 -12.16 2.97 40.82
N GLY A 555 -12.96 4.02 40.63
CA GLY A 555 -14.26 3.95 39.94
C GLY A 555 -14.19 3.40 38.50
N GLY A 556 -13.02 3.46 37.85
CA GLY A 556 -12.81 2.90 36.51
C GLY A 556 -12.78 1.37 36.44
N TYR A 557 -12.71 0.67 37.58
CA TYR A 557 -12.59 -0.78 37.64
C TYR A 557 -13.93 -1.53 37.64
N ILE A 558 -15.07 -0.81 37.55
CA ILE A 558 -16.41 -1.41 37.59
C ILE A 558 -16.60 -2.47 36.49
N ASP A 559 -16.18 -2.19 35.26
CA ASP A 559 -16.31 -3.14 34.14
C ASP A 559 -15.40 -4.37 34.35
N SER A 560 -14.16 -4.16 34.79
CA SER A 560 -13.22 -5.26 35.08
C SER A 560 -13.72 -6.20 36.17
N VAL A 561 -14.40 -5.64 37.19
CA VAL A 561 -15.00 -6.40 38.27
C VAL A 561 -16.26 -7.14 37.83
N ALA A 562 -17.13 -6.48 37.05
CA ALA A 562 -18.33 -7.11 36.51
C ALA A 562 -18.01 -8.29 35.57
N GLU A 563 -16.84 -8.26 34.91
CA GLU A 563 -16.32 -9.32 34.05
C GLU A 563 -15.47 -10.37 34.81
N GLY A 564 -15.27 -10.21 36.13
CA GLY A 564 -14.48 -11.14 36.95
C GLY A 564 -12.97 -11.08 36.71
N ARG A 565 -12.46 -10.05 36.03
CA ARG A 565 -11.03 -9.87 35.72
C ARG A 565 -10.23 -9.28 36.88
N SER A 566 -10.88 -8.53 37.77
CA SER A 566 -10.27 -8.00 38.98
C SER A 566 -11.29 -7.85 40.11
N LEU A 567 -10.79 -7.76 41.35
CA LEU A 567 -11.59 -7.44 42.54
C LEU A 567 -10.92 -6.28 43.27
N ILE A 568 -11.72 -5.34 43.77
CA ILE A 568 -11.27 -4.22 44.59
C ILE A 568 -11.80 -4.42 46.01
N VAL A 569 -10.93 -4.34 47.00
CA VAL A 569 -11.32 -4.31 48.41
C VAL A 569 -10.82 -3.04 49.09
N PHE A 570 -11.47 -2.64 50.17
CA PHE A 570 -11.12 -1.46 50.94
C PHE A 570 -10.51 -1.89 52.27
N VAL A 571 -9.39 -1.27 52.64
CA VAL A 571 -8.83 -1.35 54.00
C VAL A 571 -9.34 -0.14 54.78
N ARG A 572 -9.90 -0.39 55.96
CA ARG A 572 -10.47 0.63 56.86
C ARG A 572 -9.81 0.55 58.23
N ARG A 573 -9.81 1.66 58.96
CA ARG A 573 -9.52 1.64 60.40
C ARG A 573 -10.72 1.07 61.16
N VAL A 574 -10.47 0.30 62.21
CA VAL A 574 -11.53 -0.31 63.03
C VAL A 574 -12.35 0.77 63.77
N GLU A 575 -11.69 1.83 64.23
CA GLU A 575 -12.34 2.97 64.91
C GLU A 575 -13.19 3.83 63.97
N GLU A 576 -12.85 3.88 62.68
CA GLU A 576 -13.54 4.69 61.65
C GLU A 576 -13.92 3.82 60.41
N PRO A 577 -14.81 2.82 60.55
CA PRO A 577 -15.10 1.82 59.51
C PRO A 577 -15.70 2.41 58.23
N LYS A 578 -16.30 3.60 58.31
CA LYS A 578 -16.98 4.28 57.20
C LYS A 578 -16.10 5.27 56.45
N LYS A 579 -14.88 5.55 56.93
CA LYS A 579 -14.01 6.57 56.35
C LYS A 579 -13.06 5.95 55.31
N PRO A 580 -12.96 6.51 54.10
CA PRO A 580 -11.98 6.10 53.08
C PRO A 580 -10.56 6.15 53.61
N TYR A 581 -9.78 5.09 53.35
CA TYR A 581 -8.40 4.99 53.85
C TYR A 581 -7.45 4.42 52.78
N VAL A 582 -7.60 3.15 52.40
CA VAL A 582 -6.78 2.52 51.35
C VAL A 582 -7.60 1.54 50.51
N THR A 583 -7.31 1.48 49.21
CA THR A 583 -7.88 0.51 48.27
C THR A 583 -6.83 -0.51 47.82
N VAL A 584 -7.26 -1.76 47.61
CA VAL A 584 -6.41 -2.88 47.19
C VAL A 584 -7.04 -3.54 45.96
N GLU A 585 -6.29 -3.61 44.86
CA GLU A 585 -6.65 -4.37 43.67
C GLU A 585 -6.10 -5.80 43.75
N VAL A 586 -6.98 -6.77 43.54
CA VAL A 586 -6.66 -8.18 43.35
C VAL A 586 -6.91 -8.55 41.90
N ARG A 587 -5.89 -9.15 41.27
CA ARG A 587 -5.94 -9.64 39.90
C ARG A 587 -5.23 -10.99 39.81
N ASP A 588 -5.83 -11.95 39.12
CA ASP A 588 -5.29 -13.31 38.96
C ASP A 588 -4.92 -13.98 40.30
N GLY A 589 -5.70 -13.70 41.35
CA GLY A 589 -5.51 -14.23 42.69
C GLY A 589 -4.34 -13.65 43.49
N LYS A 590 -3.74 -12.55 43.02
CA LYS A 590 -2.65 -11.83 43.68
C LYS A 590 -2.98 -10.35 43.83
N ILE A 591 -2.27 -9.70 44.75
CA ILE A 591 -2.37 -8.26 44.93
C ILE A 591 -1.61 -7.57 43.79
N ALA A 592 -2.33 -6.77 43.02
CA ALA A 592 -1.77 -6.02 41.90
C ALA A 592 -1.36 -4.60 42.32
N GLN A 593 -2.21 -3.92 43.09
CA GLN A 593 -2.01 -2.52 43.48
C GLN A 593 -2.58 -2.24 44.88
N ILE A 594 -1.95 -1.33 45.60
CA ILE A 594 -2.42 -0.80 46.89
C ILE A 594 -2.24 0.72 46.84
N HIS A 595 -3.34 1.47 47.00
CA HIS A 595 -3.33 2.93 46.89
C HIS A 595 -4.14 3.59 48.01
N GLY A 596 -3.52 4.57 48.67
CA GLY A 596 -4.18 5.54 49.54
C GLY A 596 -4.60 6.81 48.80
N ASP A 597 -4.89 7.87 49.55
CA ASP A 597 -5.26 9.19 49.00
C ASP A 597 -4.22 9.69 47.98
N HIS A 598 -4.66 10.27 46.86
CA HIS A 598 -3.83 10.73 45.74
C HIS A 598 -2.84 9.66 45.19
N ASN A 599 -3.24 8.39 45.17
CA ASN A 599 -2.39 7.24 44.78
C ASN A 599 -1.14 7.07 45.65
N SER A 600 -1.14 7.57 46.88
CA SER A 600 -0.04 7.40 47.82
C SER A 600 0.25 5.92 48.13
N ALA A 601 1.51 5.62 48.41
CA ALA A 601 1.94 4.29 48.82
C ALA A 601 1.38 3.94 50.22
N PRO A 602 1.08 2.67 50.50
CA PRO A 602 0.59 2.25 51.80
C PRO A 602 1.64 2.46 52.90
N THR A 603 1.19 2.71 54.12
CA THR A 603 2.07 2.68 55.30
C THR A 603 2.57 1.25 55.55
N GLU A 604 3.69 1.11 56.27
CA GLU A 604 4.27 -0.21 56.59
C GLU A 604 3.29 -1.10 57.36
N GLU A 605 2.45 -0.49 58.20
CA GLU A 605 1.36 -1.14 58.94
C GLU A 605 0.31 -1.75 57.98
N VAL A 606 -0.18 -0.95 57.01
CA VAL A 606 -1.15 -1.40 56.01
C VAL A 606 -0.55 -2.47 55.11
N GLN A 607 0.72 -2.32 54.71
CA GLN A 607 1.40 -3.32 53.89
C GLN A 607 1.50 -4.67 54.60
N LYS A 608 1.93 -4.69 55.87
CA LYS A 608 2.00 -5.92 56.69
C LYS A 608 0.63 -6.57 56.87
N PHE A 609 -0.42 -5.77 57.07
CA PHE A 609 -1.78 -6.26 57.21
C PHE A 609 -2.31 -6.88 55.92
N VAL A 610 -2.10 -6.21 54.78
CA VAL A 610 -2.53 -6.67 53.46
C VAL A 610 -1.74 -7.92 53.01
N ASP A 611 -0.45 -8.02 53.32
CA ASP A 611 0.37 -9.21 53.07
C ASP A 611 -0.13 -10.43 53.88
N LEU A 612 -0.52 -10.21 55.14
CA LEU A 612 -1.11 -11.24 55.99
C LEU A 612 -2.44 -11.74 55.40
N TRP A 613 -3.29 -10.81 54.94
CA TRP A 613 -4.54 -11.13 54.29
C TRP A 613 -4.34 -11.93 52.99
N SER A 614 -3.39 -11.49 52.15
CA SER A 614 -3.00 -12.14 50.90
C SER A 614 -2.59 -13.60 51.08
N ARG A 615 -1.90 -13.91 52.19
CA ARG A 615 -1.41 -15.27 52.47
C ARG A 615 -2.47 -16.17 53.11
N LYS A 616 -3.26 -15.65 54.05
CA LYS A 616 -4.12 -16.49 54.90
C LYS A 616 -5.58 -16.52 54.48
N VAL A 617 -6.10 -15.43 53.91
CA VAL A 617 -7.54 -15.23 53.72
C VAL A 617 -7.89 -15.16 52.24
N LEU A 618 -7.11 -14.44 51.44
CA LEU A 618 -7.35 -14.30 50.00
C LEU A 618 -7.45 -15.64 49.25
N PRO A 619 -6.58 -16.66 49.48
CA PRO A 619 -6.68 -17.93 48.78
C PRO A 619 -7.95 -18.72 49.14
N ILE A 620 -8.44 -18.58 50.37
CA ILE A 620 -9.66 -19.23 50.86
C ILE A 620 -10.91 -18.53 50.31
N ALA A 621 -10.87 -17.20 50.22
CA ALA A 621 -11.96 -16.39 49.70
C ALA A 621 -12.17 -16.59 48.18
N LEU A 622 -11.10 -16.84 47.42
CA LEU A 622 -11.14 -17.08 45.98
C LEU A 622 -11.55 -18.51 45.59
N GLN A 623 -11.47 -19.50 46.50
CA GLN A 623 -11.92 -20.88 46.23
C GLN A 623 -13.46 -21.03 46.18
N VAL A 624 -14.19 -19.99 46.55
CA VAL A 624 -15.66 -20.00 46.75
C VAL A 624 -16.34 -18.86 45.99
N ALA A 625 -15.56 -17.99 45.37
CA ALA A 625 -16.01 -16.99 44.39
C ALA A 625 -16.08 -17.65 43.01
#